data_AF-A0A9E5R4W0-F1
#
_entry.id   AF-A0A9E5R4W0-F1
#
_cell.length_a   1.000
_cell.length_b   1.000
_cell.length_c   1.000
_cell.angle_alpha   90.00
_cell.angle_beta   90.00
_cell.angle_gamma   90.00
#
_symmetry.space_group_name_H-M   'P 1'
#
loop_
_entity.id
_entity.type
_entity.pdbx_description
1 polymer ?
#
loop_
_entity_poly.entity_id
_entity_poly.type
_entity_poly.pdbx_seq_one_letter_code
_entity_poly.pdbx_strand_id
1 'polypeptide(L)'
;MAQATMSVEMDWLDEQRILVFRLHDASNATIDTWTSLASKIYLAWPSDRPYRVLYDLRAPALSLTPYARQKILISAGFIPPRAGRVAILLAQSLHGQLIEIFLRLELQHVHPSLARQVFHEPDVALNWLRERPAP
;
A
#
# COMPACT_ATOMS: atom_id res chain seq x y z
N MET A 1 -5.82 -31.75 4.83
CA MET A 1 -6.18 -30.70 3.85
C MET A 1 -5.54 -29.41 4.34
N ALA A 2 -4.54 -28.89 3.65
CA ALA A 2 -3.93 -27.60 4.00
C ALA A 2 -4.90 -26.49 3.60
N GLN A 3 -5.29 -25.63 4.54
CA GLN A 3 -6.01 -24.39 4.22
C GLN A 3 -5.10 -23.54 3.33
N ALA A 4 -5.62 -23.07 2.20
CA ALA A 4 -4.93 -22.09 1.38
C ALA A 4 -4.84 -20.79 2.17
N THR A 5 -3.68 -20.49 2.73
CA THR A 5 -3.41 -19.20 3.36
C THR A 5 -3.56 -18.13 2.28
N MET A 6 -4.53 -17.22 2.44
CA MET A 6 -4.67 -16.08 1.53
C MET A 6 -3.40 -15.24 1.66
N SER A 7 -2.67 -15.05 0.56
CA SER A 7 -1.40 -14.34 0.60
C SER A 7 -1.54 -12.81 0.53
N VAL A 8 -2.73 -12.34 0.12
CA VAL A 8 -3.16 -10.95 0.16
C VAL A 8 -4.52 -10.87 0.82
N GLU A 9 -4.65 -10.01 1.82
CA GLU A 9 -5.93 -9.61 2.41
C GLU A 9 -6.28 -8.19 2.00
N MET A 10 -7.58 -7.94 1.88
CA MET A 10 -8.12 -6.64 1.53
C MET A 10 -9.35 -6.34 2.38
N ASP A 11 -9.31 -5.24 3.11
CA ASP A 11 -10.40 -4.80 3.98
C ASP A 11 -10.74 -3.32 3.78
N TRP A 12 -11.94 -2.95 4.20
CA TRP A 12 -12.40 -1.57 4.27
C TRP A 12 -12.64 -1.16 5.71
N LEU A 13 -12.09 -0.01 6.11
CA LEU A 13 -12.30 0.61 7.41
C LEU A 13 -13.05 1.94 7.27
N ASP A 14 -13.54 2.44 8.41
CA ASP A 14 -14.18 3.74 8.56
C ASP A 14 -15.27 3.99 7.49
N GLU A 15 -16.29 3.11 7.43
CA GLU A 15 -17.38 3.20 6.44
C GLU A 15 -16.90 3.21 4.98
N GLN A 16 -15.94 2.34 4.64
CA GLN A 16 -15.36 2.24 3.29
C GLN A 16 -14.60 3.50 2.84
N ARG A 17 -14.00 4.22 3.80
CA ARG A 17 -13.17 5.40 3.50
C ARG A 17 -11.69 5.07 3.45
N ILE A 18 -11.25 4.00 4.10
CA ILE A 18 -9.85 3.56 4.11
C ILE A 18 -9.80 2.14 3.58
N LEU A 19 -9.05 1.93 2.50
CA LEU A 19 -8.73 0.60 2.01
C LEU A 19 -7.46 0.10 2.70
N VAL A 20 -7.47 -1.15 3.14
CA VAL A 20 -6.32 -1.81 3.76
C VAL A 20 -5.92 -3.00 2.91
N PHE A 21 -4.65 -3.06 2.51
CA PHE A 21 -4.03 -4.26 1.98
C PHE A 21 -3.07 -4.84 3.01
N ARG A 22 -3.13 -6.16 3.24
CA ARG A 22 -2.08 -6.87 3.98
C ARG A 22 -1.46 -7.91 3.08
N LEU A 23 -0.15 -7.87 2.94
CA LEU A 23 0.60 -8.87 2.18
C LEU A 23 1.34 -9.76 3.17
N HIS A 24 1.28 -11.07 2.98
CA HIS A 24 1.89 -12.04 3.90
C HIS A 24 3.26 -12.53 3.44
N ASP A 25 3.57 -12.41 2.15
CA ASP A 25 4.86 -12.78 1.57
C ASP A 25 5.18 -11.96 0.30
N ALA A 26 6.40 -12.09 -0.21
CA ALA A 26 6.86 -11.44 -1.44
C ALA A 26 6.93 -12.40 -2.65
N SER A 27 6.18 -13.50 -2.66
CA SER A 27 6.13 -14.39 -3.82
C SER A 27 5.51 -13.68 -5.02
N ASN A 28 5.92 -14.06 -6.24
CA ASN A 28 5.38 -13.46 -7.45
C ASN A 28 3.85 -13.59 -7.52
N ALA A 29 3.29 -14.71 -7.06
CA ALA A 29 1.84 -14.94 -7.00
C ALA A 29 1.13 -13.92 -6.09
N THR A 30 1.70 -13.60 -4.93
CA THR A 30 1.18 -12.58 -4.01
C THR A 30 1.25 -11.18 -4.61
N ILE A 31 2.40 -10.83 -5.21
CA ILE A 31 2.58 -9.53 -5.87
C ILE A 31 1.62 -9.37 -7.06
N ASP A 32 1.40 -10.42 -7.86
CA ASP A 32 0.46 -10.38 -8.97
C ASP A 32 -0.98 -10.27 -8.51
N THR A 33 -1.35 -11.03 -7.47
CA THR A 33 -2.68 -10.95 -6.86
C THR A 33 -2.95 -9.55 -6.33
N TRP A 34 -2.00 -8.99 -5.58
CA TRP A 34 -2.08 -7.62 -5.07
C TRP A 34 -2.20 -6.60 -6.20
N THR A 35 -1.32 -6.68 -7.22
CA THR A 35 -1.32 -5.76 -8.38
C THR A 35 -2.65 -5.81 -9.13
N SER A 36 -3.21 -7.00 -9.34
CA SER A 36 -4.50 -7.19 -10.01
C SER A 36 -5.66 -6.59 -9.20
N LEU A 37 -5.67 -6.78 -7.88
CA LEU A 37 -6.69 -6.20 -7.00
C LEU A 37 -6.56 -4.67 -6.94
N ALA A 38 -5.36 -4.18 -6.67
CA ALA A 38 -5.03 -2.76 -6.59
C ALA A 38 -5.47 -2.00 -7.85
N SER A 39 -5.06 -2.47 -9.03
CA SER A 39 -5.42 -1.82 -10.30
C SER A 39 -6.93 -1.73 -10.53
N LYS A 40 -7.69 -2.80 -10.26
CA LYS A 40 -9.16 -2.78 -10.36
C LYS A 40 -9.78 -1.74 -9.44
N ILE A 41 -9.27 -1.64 -8.21
CA ILE A 41 -9.80 -0.70 -7.21
C ILE A 41 -9.43 0.74 -7.55
N TYR A 42 -8.22 0.98 -8.06
CA TYR A 42 -7.80 2.32 -8.47
C TYR A 42 -8.64 2.84 -9.63
N LEU A 43 -8.91 1.98 -10.62
CA LEU A 43 -9.76 2.33 -11.76
C LEU A 43 -11.23 2.56 -11.35
N ALA A 44 -11.71 1.85 -10.33
CA ALA A 44 -13.07 1.98 -9.81
C ALA A 44 -13.20 2.98 -8.66
N TRP A 45 -12.13 3.70 -8.28
CA TRP A 45 -12.15 4.54 -7.08
C TRP A 45 -13.11 5.73 -7.26
N PRO A 46 -14.10 5.91 -6.37
CA PRO A 46 -15.13 6.94 -6.53
C PRO A 46 -14.56 8.36 -6.59
N SER A 47 -15.17 9.20 -7.44
CA SER A 47 -14.70 10.56 -7.72
C SER A 47 -14.95 11.58 -6.61
N ASP A 48 -15.85 11.25 -5.70
CA ASP A 48 -16.35 12.10 -4.64
C ASP A 48 -15.57 11.95 -3.32
N ARG A 49 -14.61 11.02 -3.23
CA ARG A 49 -13.87 10.76 -1.99
C ARG A 49 -12.35 10.76 -2.19
N PRO A 50 -11.57 11.24 -1.19
CA PRO A 50 -10.11 11.21 -1.25
C PRO A 50 -9.58 9.78 -1.31
N TYR A 51 -8.43 9.59 -1.94
CA TYR A 51 -7.76 8.30 -1.98
C TYR A 51 -7.03 8.05 -0.65
N ARG A 52 -7.41 6.99 0.07
CA ARG A 52 -6.86 6.66 1.39
C ARG A 52 -6.59 5.16 1.48
N VAL A 53 -5.32 4.81 1.53
CA VAL A 53 -4.89 3.41 1.52
C VAL A 53 -3.84 3.17 2.59
N LEU A 54 -3.99 2.06 3.30
CA LEU A 54 -2.98 1.49 4.18
C LEU A 54 -2.42 0.21 3.55
N TYR A 55 -1.10 0.14 3.41
CA TYR A 55 -0.41 -1.11 3.10
C TYR A 55 0.25 -1.64 4.36
N ASP A 56 -0.19 -2.79 4.84
CA ASP A 56 0.51 -3.54 5.88
C ASP A 56 1.52 -4.50 5.25
N LEU A 57 2.80 -4.12 5.35
CA LEU A 57 3.92 -4.86 4.80
C LEU A 57 4.85 -5.36 5.92
N ARG A 58 4.32 -5.57 7.13
CA ARG A 58 5.11 -5.99 8.29
C ARG A 58 5.41 -7.49 8.32
N ALA A 59 4.84 -8.28 7.41
CA ALA A 59 5.06 -9.72 7.39
C ALA A 59 6.56 -10.06 7.24
N PRO A 60 7.14 -10.96 8.05
CA PRO A 60 8.57 -11.25 8.02
C PRO A 60 9.08 -11.80 6.67
N ALA A 61 8.20 -12.46 5.92
CA ALA A 61 8.50 -13.03 4.60
C ALA A 61 8.42 -11.99 3.45
N LEU A 62 8.09 -10.73 3.76
CA LEU A 62 8.12 -9.66 2.77
C LEU A 62 9.54 -9.13 2.59
N SER A 63 9.95 -9.07 1.33
CA SER A 63 11.18 -8.45 0.88
C SER A 63 10.92 -7.70 -0.42
N LEU A 64 11.73 -6.68 -0.69
CA LEU A 64 11.66 -5.93 -1.94
C LEU A 64 12.43 -6.67 -3.03
N THR A 65 11.78 -7.64 -3.67
CA THR A 65 12.37 -8.33 -4.83
C THR A 65 12.38 -7.43 -6.06
N PRO A 66 13.26 -7.67 -7.06
CA PRO A 66 13.22 -6.94 -8.32
C PRO A 66 11.85 -7.00 -9.02
N TYR A 67 11.17 -8.15 -8.92
CA TYR A 67 9.82 -8.34 -9.46
C TYR A 67 8.79 -7.45 -8.74
N ALA A 68 8.81 -7.45 -7.40
CA ALA A 68 7.94 -6.59 -6.60
C ALA A 68 8.16 -5.11 -6.93
N ARG A 69 9.42 -4.66 -7.01
CA ARG A 69 9.77 -3.29 -7.38
C ARG A 69 9.18 -2.90 -8.74
N GLN A 70 9.36 -3.74 -9.77
CA GLN A 70 8.80 -3.48 -11.10
C GLN A 70 7.26 -3.36 -11.06
N LYS A 71 6.58 -4.27 -10.35
CA LYS A 71 5.11 -4.29 -10.25
C LYS A 71 4.57 -3.11 -9.46
N ILE A 72 5.27 -2.67 -8.41
CA ILE A 72 4.91 -1.46 -7.66
C ILE A 72 5.00 -0.23 -8.56
N LEU A 73 6.07 -0.09 -9.35
CA LEU A 73 6.24 1.05 -10.26
C LEU A 73 5.13 1.09 -11.34
N ILE A 74 4.80 -0.06 -11.93
CA ILE A 74 3.68 -0.18 -12.87
C ILE A 74 2.36 0.18 -12.19
N SER A 75 2.12 -0.36 -11.00
CA SER A 75 0.90 -0.13 -10.22
C SER A 75 0.72 1.33 -9.83
N ALA A 76 1.82 2.02 -9.53
CA ALA A 76 1.81 3.44 -9.22
C ALA A 76 1.22 4.25 -10.38
N GLY A 77 1.43 3.85 -11.64
CA GLY A 77 0.84 4.51 -12.81
C GLY A 77 -0.69 4.47 -12.88
N PHE A 78 -1.35 3.57 -12.15
CA PHE A 78 -2.81 3.47 -12.12
C PHE A 78 -3.46 4.24 -10.97
N ILE A 79 -2.68 4.79 -10.04
CA ILE A 79 -3.25 5.50 -8.89
C ILE A 79 -3.98 6.76 -9.39
N PRO A 80 -5.22 7.04 -8.92
CA PRO A 80 -5.98 8.20 -9.39
C PRO A 80 -5.22 9.51 -9.11
N PRO A 81 -5.20 10.46 -10.06
CA PRO A 81 -4.51 11.75 -9.91
C PRO A 81 -5.32 12.70 -9.02
N ARG A 82 -5.48 12.34 -7.74
CA ARG A 82 -6.27 13.09 -6.76
C ARG A 82 -5.51 13.28 -5.47
N ALA A 83 -5.96 14.24 -4.67
CA ALA A 83 -5.48 14.44 -3.32
C ALA A 83 -5.79 13.19 -2.48
N GLY A 84 -4.78 12.71 -1.75
CA GLY A 84 -4.92 11.48 -0.98
C GLY A 84 -3.78 11.25 0.00
N ARG A 85 -3.92 10.19 0.78
CA ARG A 85 -2.95 9.75 1.77
C ARG A 85 -2.70 8.25 1.62
N VAL A 86 -1.42 7.87 1.60
CA VAL A 86 -0.99 6.47 1.60
C VAL A 86 -0.14 6.23 2.82
N ALA A 87 -0.62 5.37 3.73
CA ALA A 87 0.15 4.91 4.86
C ALA A 87 0.78 3.55 4.54
N ILE A 88 2.04 3.37 4.92
CA ILE A 88 2.77 2.14 4.69
C ILE A 88 3.31 1.67 6.04
N LEU A 89 2.79 0.56 6.55
CA LEU A 89 3.29 -0.06 7.77
C LEU A 89 4.44 -1.00 7.42
N LEU A 90 5.61 -0.75 8.01
CA LEU A 90 6.82 -1.56 7.81
C LEU A 90 7.29 -2.16 9.14
N ALA A 91 7.83 -3.37 9.08
CA ALA A 91 8.50 -3.97 10.21
C ALA A 91 9.79 -3.19 10.53
N GLN A 92 10.16 -3.11 11.81
CA GLN A 92 11.45 -2.56 12.23
C GLN A 92 12.58 -3.58 11.98
N SER A 93 12.86 -3.85 10.71
CA SER A 93 13.84 -4.83 10.24
C SER A 93 14.66 -4.28 9.09
N LEU A 94 15.77 -4.96 8.75
CA LEU A 94 16.59 -4.59 7.59
C LEU A 94 15.77 -4.54 6.28
N HIS A 95 14.89 -5.52 6.07
CA HIS A 95 14.01 -5.55 4.91
C HIS A 95 13.04 -4.35 4.90
N GLY A 96 12.48 -4.00 6.06
CA GLY A 96 11.64 -2.81 6.20
C GLY A 96 12.38 -1.51 5.85
N GLN A 97 13.62 -1.36 6.31
CA GLN A 97 14.47 -0.20 5.97
C GLN A 97 14.76 -0.13 4.47
N LEU A 98 15.04 -1.26 3.81
CA LEU A 98 15.25 -1.30 2.37
C LEU A 98 13.99 -0.91 1.58
N ILE A 99 12.82 -1.36 2.02
CA ILE A 99 11.54 -0.95 1.45
C ILE A 99 11.34 0.55 1.62
N GLU A 100 11.59 1.11 2.81
CA GLU A 100 11.47 2.55 3.06
C GLU A 100 12.37 3.38 2.13
N ILE A 101 13.64 2.99 1.98
CA ILE A 101 14.58 3.66 1.08
C ILE A 101 14.05 3.65 -0.35
N PHE A 102 13.57 2.50 -0.84
CA PHE A 102 12.98 2.40 -2.17
C PHE A 102 11.76 3.32 -2.34
N LEU A 103 10.83 3.33 -1.38
CA LEU A 103 9.64 4.18 -1.43
C LEU A 103 10.01 5.67 -1.52
N ARG A 104 11.04 6.08 -0.78
CA ARG A 104 11.54 7.45 -0.78
C ARG A 104 12.20 7.82 -2.10
N LEU A 105 13.05 6.96 -2.64
CA LEU A 105 13.81 7.25 -3.86
C LEU A 105 12.93 7.21 -5.12
N GLU A 106 12.04 6.21 -5.21
CA GLU A 106 11.37 5.88 -6.47
C GLU A 106 9.94 6.40 -6.53
N LEU A 107 9.22 6.45 -5.39
CA LEU A 107 7.80 6.78 -5.40
C LEU A 107 7.50 8.21 -4.99
N GLN A 108 8.37 8.86 -4.20
CA GLN A 108 8.10 10.18 -3.60
C GLN A 108 7.60 11.20 -4.63
N HIS A 109 8.17 11.22 -5.84
CA HIS A 109 7.85 12.21 -6.87
C HIS A 109 6.80 11.74 -7.90
N VAL A 110 6.34 10.49 -7.85
CA VAL A 110 5.44 9.93 -8.88
C VAL A 110 4.05 10.57 -8.84
N HIS A 111 3.56 10.94 -7.66
CA HIS A 111 2.24 11.54 -7.46
C HIS A 111 2.31 12.67 -6.44
N PRO A 112 2.53 13.93 -6.88
CA PRO A 112 2.63 15.07 -5.97
C PRO A 112 1.37 15.33 -5.14
N SER A 113 0.21 14.90 -5.63
CA SER A 113 -1.07 15.03 -4.90
C SER A 113 -1.26 13.97 -3.81
N LEU A 114 -0.38 12.97 -3.69
CA LEU A 114 -0.46 11.94 -2.68
C LEU A 114 0.59 12.16 -1.61
N ALA A 115 0.13 12.50 -0.41
CA ALA A 115 0.98 12.39 0.76
C ALA A 115 1.23 10.90 1.04
N ARG A 116 2.50 10.52 1.22
CA ARG A 116 2.86 9.16 1.64
C ARG A 116 3.70 9.22 2.88
N GLN A 117 3.42 8.33 3.82
CA GLN A 117 4.17 8.24 5.06
C GLN A 117 4.34 6.80 5.49
N VAL A 118 5.55 6.49 5.96
CA VAL A 118 5.90 5.20 6.55
C VAL A 118 5.64 5.27 8.04
N PHE A 119 5.07 4.19 8.58
CA PHE A 119 4.76 4.04 9.98
C PHE A 119 5.23 2.66 10.46
N HIS A 120 5.42 2.54 11.78
CA HIS A 120 5.67 1.26 12.44
C HIS A 120 4.52 0.87 13.37
N GLU A 121 3.67 1.83 13.74
CA GLU A 121 2.53 1.65 14.64
C GLU A 121 1.20 1.78 13.87
N PRO A 122 0.33 0.75 13.87
CA PRO A 122 -0.93 0.76 13.14
C PRO A 122 -1.86 1.91 13.50
N ASP A 123 -2.01 2.20 14.79
CA ASP A 123 -2.96 3.21 15.26
C ASP A 123 -2.55 4.63 14.81
N VAL A 124 -1.25 4.89 14.79
CA VAL A 124 -0.69 6.16 14.30
C VAL A 124 -0.95 6.32 12.81
N ALA A 125 -0.71 5.25 12.03
CA ALA A 125 -0.99 5.25 10.58
C ALA A 125 -2.47 5.48 10.27
N LEU A 126 -3.37 4.82 11.00
CA LEU A 126 -4.81 4.96 10.81
C LEU A 126 -5.30 6.36 11.20
N ASN A 127 -4.83 6.90 12.32
CA ASN A 127 -5.17 8.27 12.72
C ASN A 127 -4.71 9.29 11.68
N TRP A 128 -3.51 9.12 11.14
CA TRP A 128 -3.01 9.96 10.04
C TRP A 128 -3.83 9.79 8.75
N LEU A 129 -4.36 8.61 8.43
CA LEU A 129 -5.23 8.44 7.26
C LEU A 129 -6.61 9.09 7.43
N ARG A 130 -7.10 9.20 8.68
CA ARG A 130 -8.41 9.82 8.99
C ARG A 130 -8.40 11.32 8.82
N GLU A 131 -7.28 11.96 9.14
CA GLU A 131 -7.06 13.39 8.95
C GLU A 131 -7.31 13.84 7.51
N ARG A 132 -7.75 15.10 7.37
CA ARG A 132 -8.02 15.69 6.06
C ARG A 132 -6.69 15.82 5.28
N PRO A 133 -6.63 15.43 3.99
CA PRO A 133 -5.46 15.74 3.16
C PRO A 133 -5.16 17.24 3.21
N ALA A 134 -3.89 17.62 3.23
CA ALA A 134 -3.52 19.02 3.04
C ALA A 134 -4.06 19.50 1.67
N PRO A 135 -4.50 20.77 1.55
CA PRO A 135 -5.03 21.32 0.32
C PRO A 135 -4.02 21.28 -0.84
#